data_AF-A0A969K0V3-F1
#
_entry.id   AF-A0A969K0V3-F1
#
_cell.length_a   1.000
_cell.length_b   1.000
_cell.length_c   1.000
_cell.angle_alpha   90.00
_cell.angle_beta   90.00
_cell.angle_gamma   90.00
#
_symmetry.space_group_name_H-M   'P 1'
#
loop_
_entity.id
_entity.type
_entity.pdbx_description
1 polymer ?
#
loop_
_entity_poly.entity_id
_entity_poly.type
_entity_poly.pdbx_seq_one_letter_code
_entity_poly.pdbx_strand_id
1 'polypeptide(L)'
;MPALFIVRLPSPSAPPIEIDDTREQTNWTLVSLIALFFFLYAGAEVSYGGWIFTYVTALGLTTAEAAAVLTSVFWGSLTVGRLLSIPLAARYRNRSIIFADLIGCLASVGVILLWPNSLTAVWLGTIGLGLSMASVFPTTLSLAERHLHVSGKTTSYFFVGASLGGMSIPLIIGQQFESVGPLAAIVIIFVCLVASLAVFGILMRLINSREMVIVGDTGQL
;
A
#
# COMPACT_ATOMS: atom_id res chain seq x y z
N MET A 1 -27.12 38.05 13.38
CA MET A 1 -26.16 38.40 12.31
C MET A 1 -24.73 38.49 12.87
N PRO A 2 -24.02 37.37 13.09
CA PRO A 2 -22.61 37.40 13.52
C PRO A 2 -21.61 37.30 12.35
N ALA A 3 -22.07 36.96 11.14
CA ALA A 3 -21.22 36.70 9.98
C ALA A 3 -20.49 37.95 9.44
N LEU A 4 -21.05 39.15 9.67
CA LEU A 4 -20.46 40.41 9.20
C LEU A 4 -19.19 40.82 9.98
N PHE A 5 -18.99 40.29 11.19
CA PHE A 5 -17.81 40.60 12.01
C PHE A 5 -16.56 39.83 11.57
N ILE A 6 -16.71 38.67 10.94
CA ILE A 6 -15.58 37.85 10.44
C ILE A 6 -14.93 38.49 9.21
N VAL A 7 -15.66 39.27 8.42
CA VAL A 7 -15.14 39.93 7.21
C VAL A 7 -14.24 41.13 7.52
N ARG A 8 -14.34 41.70 8.73
CA ARG A 8 -13.55 42.86 9.18
C ARG A 8 -12.27 42.49 9.93
N LEU A 9 -12.01 41.22 10.16
CA LEU A 9 -10.73 40.82 10.73
C LEU A 9 -9.63 41.08 9.69
N PRO A 10 -8.61 41.88 10.01
CA PRO A 10 -7.41 41.99 9.18
C PRO A 10 -6.92 40.58 8.91
N SER A 11 -6.78 40.23 7.63
CA SER A 11 -6.25 38.94 7.22
C SER A 11 -4.94 38.74 7.98
N PRO A 12 -4.78 37.63 8.75
CA PRO A 12 -3.52 37.35 9.43
C PRO A 12 -2.43 37.48 8.38
N SER A 13 -1.48 38.38 8.60
CA SER A 13 -0.30 38.49 7.74
C SER A 13 0.31 37.09 7.72
N ALA A 14 0.23 36.42 6.58
CA ALA A 14 0.88 35.14 6.41
C ALA A 14 2.33 35.36 6.88
N PRO A 15 2.86 34.57 7.82
CA PRO A 15 4.28 34.64 8.10
C PRO A 15 4.96 34.55 6.74
N PRO A 16 5.99 35.39 6.47
CA PRO A 16 6.76 35.27 5.25
C PRO A 16 7.05 33.78 5.11
N ILE A 17 6.63 33.18 4.00
CA ILE A 17 7.12 31.87 3.64
C ILE A 17 8.60 32.17 3.46
N GLU A 18 9.40 31.95 4.51
CA GLU A 18 10.80 31.63 4.35
C GLU A 18 10.74 30.44 3.41
N ILE A 19 10.92 30.74 2.11
CA ILE A 19 11.36 29.77 1.15
C ILE A 19 12.73 29.45 1.69
N ASP A 20 12.77 28.49 2.61
CA ASP A 20 13.98 27.90 3.08
C ASP A 20 14.61 27.27 1.84
N ASP A 21 15.43 28.08 1.15
CA ASP A 21 16.18 27.72 -0.03
C ASP A 21 17.30 26.72 0.32
N THR A 22 17.37 26.25 1.56
CA THR A 22 17.71 24.86 1.85
C THR A 22 16.63 23.96 1.24
N ARG A 23 16.67 23.87 -0.10
CA ARG A 23 16.30 22.66 -0.82
C ARG A 23 17.12 21.51 -0.22
N GLU A 24 16.69 20.99 0.92
CA GLU A 24 17.00 19.63 1.31
C GLU A 24 16.61 18.81 0.08
N GLN A 25 17.62 18.32 -0.61
CA GLN A 25 17.47 17.70 -1.92
C GLN A 25 16.44 16.59 -1.78
N THR A 26 15.22 16.84 -2.26
CA THR A 26 14.17 15.81 -2.29
C THR A 26 14.76 14.65 -3.06
N ASN A 27 15.00 13.55 -2.36
CA ASN A 27 15.71 12.43 -2.95
C ASN A 27 14.75 11.70 -3.89
N TRP A 28 14.80 12.08 -5.16
CA TRP A 28 13.98 11.51 -6.22
C TRP A 28 14.09 9.99 -6.30
N THR A 29 15.23 9.41 -5.89
CA THR A 29 15.37 7.94 -5.81
C THR A 29 14.40 7.33 -4.79
N LEU A 30 14.29 7.90 -3.59
CA LEU A 30 13.36 7.43 -2.56
C LEU A 30 11.92 7.69 -2.99
N VAL A 31 11.64 8.84 -3.61
CA VAL A 31 10.32 9.16 -4.16
C VAL A 31 9.90 8.13 -5.20
N SER A 32 10.77 7.79 -6.15
CA SER A 32 10.50 6.78 -7.18
C SER A 32 10.30 5.39 -6.59
N LEU A 33 11.09 4.99 -5.57
CA LEU A 33 10.92 3.70 -4.90
C LEU A 33 9.58 3.60 -4.15
N ILE A 34 9.19 4.67 -3.46
CA ILE A 34 7.90 4.72 -2.76
C ILE A 34 6.74 4.75 -3.77
N ALA A 35 6.86 5.50 -4.86
CA ALA A 35 5.87 5.49 -5.93
C ALA A 35 5.74 4.11 -6.59
N LEU A 36 6.86 3.41 -6.82
CA LEU A 36 6.87 2.03 -7.32
C LEU A 36 6.26 1.05 -6.32
N PHE A 37 6.54 1.22 -5.02
CA PHE A 37 5.91 0.43 -3.98
C PHE A 37 4.39 0.62 -4.00
N PHE A 38 3.90 1.86 -4.05
CA PHE A 38 2.47 2.14 -4.16
C PHE A 38 1.86 1.61 -5.46
N PHE A 39 2.57 1.66 -6.58
CA PHE A 39 2.14 1.06 -7.84
C PHE A 39 1.91 -0.45 -7.68
N LEU A 40 2.88 -1.18 -7.13
CA LEU A 40 2.78 -2.63 -6.98
C LEU A 40 1.72 -3.02 -5.94
N TYR A 41 1.72 -2.34 -4.79
CA TYR A 41 0.80 -2.61 -3.69
C TYR A 41 -0.64 -2.26 -4.05
N ALA A 42 -0.91 -1.06 -4.57
CA ALA A 42 -2.26 -0.65 -4.95
C ALA A 42 -2.76 -1.48 -6.15
N GLY A 43 -1.86 -1.81 -7.08
CA GLY A 43 -2.15 -2.75 -8.15
C GLY A 43 -2.61 -4.11 -7.63
N ALA A 44 -1.90 -4.68 -6.63
CA ALA A 44 -2.28 -5.93 -5.99
C ALA A 44 -3.62 -5.83 -5.23
N GLU A 45 -3.86 -4.72 -4.51
CA GLU A 45 -5.09 -4.49 -3.74
C GLU A 45 -6.32 -4.44 -4.64
N VAL A 46 -6.27 -3.58 -5.67
CA VAL A 46 -7.36 -3.40 -6.64
C VAL A 46 -7.57 -4.67 -7.46
N SER A 47 -6.47 -5.33 -7.86
CA SER A 47 -6.54 -6.59 -8.59
C SER A 47 -7.22 -7.69 -7.78
N TYR A 48 -6.85 -7.86 -6.51
CA TYR A 48 -7.47 -8.86 -5.66
C TYR A 48 -8.96 -8.58 -5.48
N GLY A 49 -9.31 -7.34 -5.12
CA GLY A 49 -10.70 -6.93 -4.93
C GLY A 49 -11.57 -7.08 -6.19
N GLY A 50 -10.99 -6.87 -7.38
CA GLY A 50 -11.70 -7.01 -8.66
C GLY A 50 -11.79 -8.45 -9.18
N TRP A 51 -10.75 -9.27 -8.96
CA TRP A 51 -10.64 -10.60 -9.56
C TRP A 51 -11.03 -11.76 -8.65
N ILE A 52 -11.15 -11.56 -7.33
CA ILE A 52 -11.49 -12.64 -6.40
C ILE A 52 -12.86 -13.27 -6.71
N PHE A 53 -13.84 -12.46 -7.11
CA PHE A 53 -15.15 -12.93 -7.56
C PHE A 53 -15.03 -13.86 -8.77
N THR A 54 -14.34 -13.38 -9.81
CA THR A 54 -14.15 -14.12 -11.07
C THR A 54 -13.32 -15.38 -10.85
N TYR A 55 -12.34 -15.34 -9.95
CA TYR A 55 -11.51 -16.48 -9.58
C TYR A 55 -12.34 -17.64 -9.00
N VAL A 56 -13.15 -17.39 -7.97
CA VAL A 56 -13.92 -18.45 -7.29
C VAL A 56 -15.07 -18.97 -8.13
N THR A 57 -15.67 -18.12 -8.97
CA THR A 57 -16.75 -18.49 -9.89
C THR A 57 -16.23 -19.29 -11.08
N ALA A 58 -15.08 -18.90 -11.66
CA ALA A 58 -14.46 -19.63 -12.76
C ALA A 58 -13.92 -21.01 -12.34
N LEU A 59 -13.52 -21.18 -11.08
CA LEU A 59 -13.16 -22.49 -10.51
C LEU A 59 -14.37 -23.32 -10.08
N GLY A 60 -15.60 -22.79 -10.16
CA GLY A 60 -16.82 -23.49 -9.75
C GLY A 60 -16.87 -23.80 -8.25
N LEU A 61 -16.14 -23.05 -7.41
CA LEU A 61 -16.01 -23.32 -5.97
C LEU A 61 -17.24 -22.89 -5.17
N THR A 62 -18.00 -21.93 -5.68
CA THR A 62 -19.12 -21.33 -4.95
C THR A 62 -20.11 -20.63 -5.89
N THR A 63 -21.26 -20.23 -5.36
CA THR A 63 -22.29 -19.52 -6.11
C THR A 63 -21.93 -18.04 -6.29
N ALA A 64 -22.55 -17.36 -7.26
CA ALA A 64 -22.29 -15.93 -7.49
C ALA A 64 -22.58 -15.08 -6.24
N GLU A 65 -23.58 -15.45 -5.44
CA GLU A 65 -23.92 -14.76 -4.19
C GLU A 65 -22.77 -14.86 -3.19
N ALA A 66 -22.26 -16.07 -2.95
CA ALA A 66 -21.16 -16.29 -2.01
C ALA A 66 -19.85 -15.64 -2.49
N ALA A 67 -19.60 -15.61 -3.80
CA ALA A 67 -18.48 -14.89 -4.39
C ALA A 67 -18.58 -13.38 -4.14
N ALA A 68 -19.77 -12.78 -4.25
CA ALA A 68 -19.98 -11.37 -3.94
C ALA A 68 -19.79 -11.06 -2.45
N VAL A 69 -20.21 -11.97 -1.56
CA VAL A 69 -19.95 -11.84 -0.12
C VAL A 69 -18.44 -11.90 0.15
N LEU A 70 -17.70 -12.76 -0.53
CA LEU A 70 -16.24 -12.86 -0.38
C LEU A 70 -15.54 -11.54 -0.73
N THR A 71 -15.90 -10.91 -1.86
CA THR A 71 -15.40 -9.57 -2.21
C THR A 71 -15.79 -8.53 -1.16
N SER A 72 -16.99 -8.60 -0.61
CA SER A 72 -17.44 -7.69 0.45
C SER A 72 -16.65 -7.91 1.74
N VAL A 73 -16.33 -9.16 2.09
CA VAL A 73 -15.49 -9.51 3.24
C VAL A 73 -14.05 -9.05 3.04
N PHE A 74 -13.52 -9.06 1.82
CA PHE A 74 -12.22 -8.45 1.52
C PHE A 74 -12.19 -6.96 1.91
N TRP A 75 -13.11 -6.16 1.36
CA TRP A 75 -13.18 -4.72 1.67
C TRP A 75 -13.57 -4.44 3.13
N GLY A 76 -14.43 -5.28 3.71
CA GLY A 76 -14.85 -5.20 5.11
C GLY A 76 -13.68 -5.49 6.06
N SER A 77 -12.94 -6.57 5.84
CA SER A 77 -11.75 -6.91 6.62
C SER A 77 -10.65 -5.86 6.48
N LEU A 78 -10.47 -5.28 5.29
CA LEU A 78 -9.57 -4.14 5.08
C LEU A 78 -10.00 -2.94 5.91
N THR A 79 -11.29 -2.61 5.94
CA THR A 79 -11.82 -1.51 6.76
C THR A 79 -11.63 -1.77 8.25
N VAL A 80 -11.92 -2.98 8.72
CA VAL A 80 -11.69 -3.38 10.13
C VAL A 80 -10.20 -3.34 10.47
N GLY A 81 -9.34 -3.83 9.58
CA GLY A 81 -7.89 -3.79 9.73
C GLY A 81 -7.38 -2.35 9.88
N ARG A 82 -7.97 -1.39 9.15
CA ARG A 82 -7.62 0.03 9.28
C ARG A 82 -7.94 0.56 10.68
N LEU A 83 -9.09 0.21 11.25
CA LEU A 83 -9.46 0.58 12.61
C LEU A 83 -8.51 -0.04 13.65
N LEU A 84 -8.15 -1.31 13.47
CA LEU A 84 -7.21 -2.02 14.34
C LEU A 84 -5.78 -1.49 14.20
N SER A 85 -5.41 -0.94 13.05
CA SER A 85 -4.06 -0.43 12.81
C SER A 85 -3.73 0.82 13.62
N ILE A 86 -4.73 1.61 14.02
CA ILE A 86 -4.53 2.86 14.78
C ILE A 86 -3.78 2.62 16.10
N PRO A 87 -4.22 1.72 17.01
CA PRO A 87 -3.48 1.41 18.22
C PRO A 87 -2.15 0.69 17.95
N LEU A 88 -2.04 -0.10 16.87
CA LEU A 88 -0.77 -0.73 16.49
C LEU A 88 0.28 0.30 16.07
N ALA A 89 -0.10 1.29 15.26
CA ALA A 89 0.78 2.36 14.81
C ALA A 89 1.27 3.23 15.98
N ALA A 90 0.48 3.35 17.05
CA ALA A 90 0.90 4.05 18.27
C ALA A 90 1.95 3.26 19.09
N ARG A 91 2.01 1.93 18.95
CA ARG A 91 2.84 1.06 19.80
C ARG A 91 4.09 0.51 19.09
N TYR A 92 4.10 0.41 17.77
CA TYR A 92 5.17 -0.22 16.98
C TYR A 92 5.82 0.75 15.98
N ARG A 93 7.07 0.47 15.60
CA ARG A 93 7.78 1.21 14.54
C ARG A 93 7.14 0.92 13.18
N ASN A 94 6.94 1.98 12.37
CA ASN A 94 6.42 1.90 10.99
C ASN A 94 7.09 0.79 10.16
N ARG A 95 8.42 0.65 10.29
CA ARG A 95 9.23 -0.34 9.59
C ARG A 95 8.79 -1.79 9.86
N SER A 96 8.51 -2.12 11.12
CA SER A 96 8.12 -3.47 11.54
C SER A 96 6.68 -3.81 11.16
N ILE A 97 5.79 -2.80 11.18
CA ILE A 97 4.38 -2.96 10.78
C ILE A 97 4.30 -3.33 9.30
N ILE A 98 4.92 -2.53 8.42
CA ILE A 98 4.89 -2.80 6.97
C ILE A 98 5.48 -4.19 6.64
N PHE A 99 6.57 -4.57 7.31
CA PHE A 99 7.16 -5.90 7.09
C PHE A 99 6.21 -7.02 7.53
N ALA A 100 5.63 -6.92 8.73
CA ALA A 100 4.67 -7.91 9.22
C ALA A 100 3.44 -8.02 8.31
N ASP A 101 2.93 -6.88 7.84
CA ASP A 101 1.81 -6.79 6.92
C ASP A 101 2.11 -7.48 5.58
N LEU A 102 3.27 -7.21 4.97
CA LEU A 102 3.66 -7.83 3.71
C LEU A 102 3.86 -9.35 3.84
N ILE A 103 4.43 -9.81 4.96
CA ILE A 103 4.54 -11.24 5.26
C ILE A 103 3.15 -11.86 5.46
N GLY A 104 2.25 -11.16 6.16
CA GLY A 104 0.85 -11.58 6.33
C GLY A 104 0.15 -11.72 4.97
N CYS A 105 0.31 -10.73 4.09
CA CYS A 105 -0.23 -10.77 2.73
C CYS A 105 0.30 -11.96 1.93
N LEU A 106 1.62 -12.20 1.97
CA LEU A 106 2.25 -13.33 1.28
C LEU A 106 1.79 -14.68 1.83
N ALA A 107 1.65 -14.80 3.15
CA ALA A 107 1.13 -16.01 3.78
C ALA A 107 -0.33 -16.26 3.38
N SER A 108 -1.17 -15.23 3.39
CA SER A 108 -2.56 -15.31 3.00
C SER A 108 -2.73 -15.73 1.54
N VAL A 109 -2.00 -15.10 0.61
CA VAL A 109 -2.03 -15.49 -0.81
C VAL A 109 -1.40 -16.86 -1.02
N GLY A 110 -0.34 -17.20 -0.27
CA GLY A 110 0.28 -18.52 -0.29
C GLY A 110 -0.68 -19.64 0.12
N VAL A 111 -1.51 -19.42 1.14
CA VAL A 111 -2.57 -20.37 1.55
C VAL A 111 -3.57 -20.60 0.42
N ILE A 112 -3.97 -19.54 -0.30
CA ILE A 112 -4.87 -19.65 -1.46
C ILE A 112 -4.22 -20.45 -2.59
N LEU A 113 -2.93 -20.23 -2.85
CA LEU A 113 -2.18 -20.93 -3.91
C LEU A 113 -1.90 -22.40 -3.58
N LEU A 114 -1.71 -22.74 -2.30
CA LEU A 114 -1.50 -24.14 -1.87
C LEU A 114 -2.77 -24.98 -1.93
N TRP A 115 -3.94 -24.37 -1.66
CA TRP A 115 -5.24 -25.04 -1.72
C TRP A 115 -6.24 -24.26 -2.58
N PRO A 116 -6.00 -24.18 -3.91
CA PRO A 116 -6.84 -23.37 -4.81
C PRO A 116 -8.27 -23.88 -4.91
N ASN A 117 -8.49 -25.18 -4.65
CA ASN A 117 -9.80 -25.82 -4.70
C ASN A 117 -10.56 -25.80 -3.36
N SER A 118 -9.98 -25.24 -2.29
CA SER A 118 -10.62 -25.22 -0.98
C SER A 118 -11.26 -23.86 -0.70
N LEU A 119 -12.59 -23.84 -0.62
CA LEU A 119 -13.34 -22.63 -0.32
C LEU A 119 -12.92 -22.02 1.03
N THR A 120 -12.66 -22.85 2.04
CA THR A 120 -12.20 -22.40 3.37
C THR A 120 -10.83 -21.69 3.30
N ALA A 121 -9.91 -22.20 2.47
CA ALA A 121 -8.61 -21.57 2.27
C ALA A 121 -8.76 -20.18 1.62
N VAL A 122 -9.68 -20.04 0.66
CA VAL A 122 -9.98 -18.75 0.03
C VAL A 122 -10.60 -17.75 1.01
N TRP A 123 -11.52 -18.19 1.87
CA TRP A 123 -12.10 -17.32 2.92
C TRP A 123 -11.05 -16.84 3.91
N LEU A 124 -10.25 -17.76 4.45
CA LEU A 124 -9.19 -17.42 5.41
C LEU A 124 -8.11 -16.54 4.78
N GLY A 125 -7.69 -16.86 3.56
CA GLY A 125 -6.75 -16.05 2.79
C GLY A 125 -7.29 -14.65 2.50
N THR A 126 -8.57 -14.53 2.15
CA THR A 126 -9.20 -13.22 1.87
C THR A 126 -9.24 -12.34 3.11
N ILE A 127 -9.66 -12.89 4.26
CA ILE A 127 -9.71 -12.15 5.54
C ILE A 127 -8.30 -11.76 5.97
N GLY A 128 -7.35 -12.69 5.92
CA GLY A 128 -5.96 -12.44 6.31
C GLY A 128 -5.29 -11.40 5.40
N LEU A 129 -5.55 -11.46 4.10
CA LEU A 129 -5.03 -10.51 3.13
C LEU A 129 -5.61 -9.11 3.37
N GLY A 130 -6.93 -8.99 3.52
CA GLY A 130 -7.57 -7.70 3.77
C GLY A 130 -7.10 -7.06 5.08
N LEU A 131 -7.00 -7.83 6.16
CA LEU A 131 -6.47 -7.35 7.45
C LEU A 131 -5.01 -6.89 7.35
N SER A 132 -4.17 -7.65 6.65
CA SER A 132 -2.74 -7.34 6.53
C SER A 132 -2.48 -6.16 5.60
N MET A 133 -3.24 -6.03 4.50
CA MET A 133 -3.10 -4.90 3.57
C MET A 133 -3.51 -3.56 4.22
N ALA A 134 -4.46 -3.60 5.17
CA ALA A 134 -5.09 -2.42 5.73
C ALA A 134 -4.14 -1.30 6.22
N SER A 135 -3.04 -1.65 6.89
CA SER A 135 -2.07 -0.71 7.47
C SER A 135 -0.94 -0.32 6.53
N VAL A 136 -0.72 -1.04 5.44
CA VAL A 136 0.45 -0.85 4.57
C VAL A 136 0.46 0.55 3.97
N PHE A 137 -0.67 0.99 3.41
CA PHE A 137 -0.77 2.29 2.77
C PHE A 137 -0.52 3.47 3.74
N PRO A 138 -1.27 3.63 4.85
CA PRO A 138 -1.05 4.75 5.78
C PRO A 138 0.33 4.69 6.46
N THR A 139 0.84 3.49 6.79
CA THR A 139 2.14 3.35 7.45
C THR A 139 3.29 3.70 6.50
N THR A 140 3.17 3.35 5.21
CA THR A 140 4.15 3.72 4.19
C THR A 140 4.15 5.22 3.94
N LEU A 141 2.97 5.85 3.92
CA LEU A 141 2.86 7.32 3.80
C LEU A 141 3.51 8.01 5.01
N SER A 142 3.23 7.56 6.23
CA SER A 142 3.88 8.07 7.44
C SER A 142 5.39 7.83 7.46
N LEU A 143 5.87 6.70 6.91
CA LEU A 143 7.29 6.43 6.74
C LEU A 143 7.93 7.39 5.72
N ALA A 144 7.23 7.70 4.63
CA ALA A 144 7.68 8.66 3.62
C ALA A 144 7.82 10.07 4.23
N GLU A 145 6.82 10.52 5.00
CA GLU A 145 6.84 11.82 5.70
C GLU A 145 7.99 11.97 6.70
N ARG A 146 8.42 10.87 7.34
CA ARG A 146 9.55 10.88 8.27
C ARG A 146 10.93 10.95 7.60
N HIS A 147 11.03 10.54 6.33
CA HIS A 147 12.31 10.40 5.63
C HIS A 147 12.44 11.31 4.40
N LEU A 148 11.38 12.03 4.03
CA LEU A 148 11.33 12.95 2.92
C LEU A 148 10.54 14.19 3.32
N HIS A 149 10.94 15.35 2.80
CA HIS A 149 10.07 16.51 2.76
C HIS A 149 8.89 16.22 1.80
N VAL A 150 7.78 15.78 2.37
CA VAL A 150 6.55 15.47 1.64
C VAL A 150 5.85 16.78 1.28
N SER A 151 6.21 17.31 0.11
CA SER A 151 5.47 18.39 -0.55
C SER A 151 4.28 17.80 -1.33
N GLY A 152 3.27 18.63 -1.62
CA GLY A 152 2.12 18.22 -2.43
C GLY A 152 2.51 17.57 -3.76
N LYS A 153 3.61 18.01 -4.39
CA LYS A 153 4.16 17.39 -5.61
C LYS A 153 4.58 15.93 -5.40
N THR A 154 5.30 15.64 -4.32
CA THR A 154 5.79 14.29 -3.98
C THR A 154 4.63 13.34 -3.70
N THR A 155 3.64 13.81 -2.94
CA THR A 155 2.41 13.06 -2.68
C THR A 155 1.66 12.77 -3.98
N SER A 156 1.55 13.74 -4.90
CA SER A 156 0.95 13.50 -6.21
C SER A 156 1.64 12.37 -6.98
N TYR A 157 2.97 12.29 -6.97
CA TYR A 157 3.69 11.17 -7.60
C TYR A 157 3.33 9.81 -6.99
N PHE A 158 3.15 9.73 -5.66
CA PHE A 158 2.74 8.49 -4.99
C PHE A 158 1.35 8.04 -5.44
N PHE A 159 0.39 8.96 -5.49
CA PHE A 159 -0.97 8.66 -5.94
C PHE A 159 -1.04 8.33 -7.42
N VAL A 160 -0.27 9.02 -8.28
CA VAL A 160 -0.16 8.66 -9.70
C VAL A 160 0.38 7.24 -9.86
N GLY A 161 1.43 6.87 -9.11
CA GLY A 161 1.94 5.51 -9.07
C GLY A 161 0.86 4.50 -8.65
N ALA A 162 0.15 4.77 -7.56
CA ALA A 162 -0.94 3.92 -7.08
C ALA A 162 -2.05 3.74 -8.12
N SER A 163 -2.51 4.83 -8.75
CA SER A 163 -3.55 4.80 -9.78
C SER A 163 -3.10 4.03 -11.03
N LEU A 164 -1.87 4.25 -11.49
CA LEU A 164 -1.30 3.50 -12.60
C LEU A 164 -1.24 2.01 -12.29
N GLY A 165 -0.85 1.63 -11.06
CA GLY A 165 -0.83 0.24 -10.61
C GLY A 165 -2.22 -0.39 -10.62
N GLY A 166 -3.20 0.32 -10.05
CA GLY A 166 -4.60 -0.10 -10.01
C GLY A 166 -5.26 -0.21 -11.38
N MET A 167 -4.74 0.45 -12.41
CA MET A 167 -5.20 0.27 -13.80
C MET A 167 -4.43 -0.82 -14.53
N SER A 168 -3.10 -0.85 -14.39
CA SER A 168 -2.23 -1.71 -15.22
C SER A 168 -2.29 -3.18 -14.80
N ILE A 169 -2.25 -3.47 -13.50
CA ILE A 169 -2.18 -4.87 -13.02
C ILE A 169 -3.47 -5.63 -13.32
N PRO A 170 -4.69 -5.09 -13.07
CA PRO A 170 -5.92 -5.79 -13.44
C PRO A 170 -6.07 -6.03 -14.94
N LEU A 171 -5.58 -5.13 -15.79
CA LEU A 171 -5.55 -5.32 -17.24
C LEU A 171 -4.66 -6.50 -17.65
N ILE A 172 -3.47 -6.60 -17.05
CA ILE A 172 -2.55 -7.73 -17.28
C ILE A 172 -3.21 -9.04 -16.82
N ILE A 173 -3.87 -9.03 -15.65
CA ILE A 173 -4.60 -10.21 -15.17
C ILE A 173 -5.68 -10.61 -16.17
N GLY A 174 -6.45 -9.67 -16.70
CA GLY A 174 -7.50 -9.98 -17.68
C GLY A 174 -6.99 -10.65 -18.94
N GLN A 175 -5.88 -10.15 -19.50
CA GLN A 175 -5.24 -10.78 -20.67
C GLN A 175 -4.71 -12.19 -20.37
N GLN A 176 -4.15 -12.38 -19.17
CA GLN A 176 -3.59 -13.67 -18.77
C GLN A 176 -4.65 -14.67 -18.29
N PHE A 177 -5.82 -14.19 -17.88
CA PHE A 177 -6.93 -15.01 -17.41
C PHE A 177 -7.45 -15.91 -18.53
N GLU A 178 -7.56 -15.39 -19.75
CA GLU A 178 -8.04 -16.15 -20.91
C GLU A 178 -7.02 -17.20 -21.39
N SER A 179 -5.73 -16.94 -21.25
CA SER A 179 -4.66 -17.80 -21.79
C SER A 179 -4.17 -18.86 -20.81
N VAL A 180 -4.05 -18.53 -19.52
CA VAL A 180 -3.46 -19.40 -18.48
C VAL A 180 -4.52 -19.93 -17.50
N GLY A 181 -5.67 -19.26 -17.41
CA GLY A 181 -6.78 -19.64 -16.54
C GLY A 181 -6.83 -18.88 -15.20
N PRO A 182 -7.73 -19.28 -14.29
CA PRO A 182 -8.07 -18.48 -13.10
C PRO A 182 -6.90 -18.24 -12.14
N LEU A 183 -5.97 -19.20 -12.03
CA LEU A 183 -4.80 -19.10 -11.16
C LEU A 183 -3.88 -17.94 -11.53
N ALA A 184 -3.91 -17.47 -12.79
CA ALA A 184 -3.09 -16.34 -13.23
C ALA A 184 -3.33 -15.09 -12.37
N ALA A 185 -4.57 -14.83 -11.97
CA ALA A 185 -4.91 -13.68 -11.13
C ALA A 185 -4.16 -13.72 -9.79
N ILE A 186 -4.24 -14.85 -9.08
CA ILE A 186 -3.63 -15.00 -7.76
C ILE A 186 -2.09 -15.03 -7.86
N VAL A 187 -1.53 -15.64 -8.91
CA VAL A 187 -0.08 -15.67 -9.14
C VAL A 187 0.47 -14.27 -9.44
N ILE A 188 -0.20 -13.48 -10.29
CA ILE A 188 0.23 -12.11 -10.59
C ILE A 188 0.20 -11.25 -9.33
N ILE A 189 -0.85 -11.39 -8.50
CA ILE A 189 -0.95 -10.70 -7.21
C ILE A 189 0.19 -11.12 -6.28
N PHE A 190 0.48 -12.43 -6.18
CA PHE A 190 1.60 -12.94 -5.40
C PHE A 190 2.94 -12.34 -5.83
N VAL A 191 3.21 -12.30 -7.14
CA VAL A 191 4.42 -11.69 -7.71
C VAL A 191 4.49 -10.20 -7.38
N CYS A 192 3.39 -9.47 -7.47
CA CYS A 192 3.33 -8.04 -7.10
C CYS A 192 3.65 -7.83 -5.62
N LEU A 193 3.17 -8.70 -4.72
CA LEU A 193 3.47 -8.63 -3.28
C LEU A 193 4.92 -8.98 -2.98
N VAL A 194 5.50 -9.99 -3.64
CA VAL A 194 6.93 -10.31 -3.52
C VAL A 194 7.79 -9.15 -4.02
N ALA A 195 7.42 -8.55 -5.16
CA ALA A 195 8.09 -7.37 -5.69
C ALA A 195 7.97 -6.18 -4.72
N SER A 196 6.80 -5.98 -4.11
CA SER A 196 6.58 -4.94 -3.10
C SER A 196 7.48 -5.14 -1.87
N LEU A 197 7.62 -6.38 -1.40
CA LEU A 197 8.54 -6.73 -0.30
C LEU A 197 10.00 -6.48 -0.68
N ALA A 198 10.41 -6.82 -1.90
CA ALA A 198 11.76 -6.55 -2.39
C ALA A 198 12.03 -5.04 -2.47
N VAL A 199 11.11 -4.26 -3.03
CA VAL A 199 11.19 -2.78 -3.11
C VAL A 199 11.26 -2.19 -1.71
N PHE A 200 10.44 -2.66 -0.76
CA PHE A 200 10.49 -2.24 0.63
C PHE A 200 11.84 -2.55 1.28
N GLY A 201 12.40 -3.75 1.04
CA GLY A 201 13.73 -4.12 1.51
C GLY A 201 14.84 -3.22 0.95
N ILE A 202 14.76 -2.84 -0.33
CA ILE A 202 15.70 -1.91 -0.96
C ILE A 202 15.55 -0.51 -0.35
N LEU A 203 14.32 -0.02 -0.21
CA LEU A 203 14.01 1.26 0.42
C LEU A 203 14.64 1.33 1.82
N MET A 204 14.47 0.27 2.60
CA MET A 204 15.02 0.13 3.94
C MET A 204 16.56 0.13 3.98
N ARG A 205 17.21 -0.59 3.07
CA ARG A 205 18.68 -0.60 2.96
C ARG A 205 19.23 0.79 2.60
N LEU A 206 18.58 1.51 1.70
CA LEU A 206 19.00 2.85 1.30
C LEU A 206 18.83 3.88 2.43
N ILE A 207 17.74 3.79 3.19
CA ILE A 207 17.53 4.65 4.36
C ILE A 207 18.62 4.37 5.42
N ASN A 208 18.89 3.10 5.74
CA ASN A 208 19.87 2.72 6.75
C ASN A 208 21.31 3.09 6.34
N SER A 209 21.66 2.94 5.06
CA SER A 209 22.99 3.29 4.55
C SER A 209 23.25 4.80 4.66
N ARG A 210 22.20 5.63 4.55
CA ARG A 210 22.30 7.09 4.70
C ARG A 210 22.43 7.53 6.15
N GLU A 211 21.68 6.90 7.05
CA GLU A 211 21.83 7.14 8.51
C GLU A 211 23.29 6.89 8.95
N MET A 212 23.95 5.85 8.41
CA MET A 212 25.36 5.53 8.70
C MET A 212 26.36 6.57 8.14
N VAL A 213 26.12 7.10 6.94
CA VAL A 213 27.00 8.12 6.32
C VAL A 213 26.95 9.44 7.12
N ILE A 214 25.77 9.87 7.56
CA ILE A 214 25.61 11.11 8.31
C ILE A 214 26.28 11.01 9.69
N VAL A 215 26.12 9.88 10.40
CA VAL A 215 26.76 9.66 11.70
C VAL A 215 28.28 9.55 11.58
N GLY A 216 28.79 8.97 10.50
CA GLY A 216 30.23 8.90 10.23
C GLY A 216 30.89 10.28 10.04
N ASP A 217 30.15 11.24 9.47
CA ASP A 217 30.62 12.61 9.24
C ASP A 217 30.57 13.46 10.53
N THR A 218 29.61 13.20 11.41
CA THR A 218 29.49 13.92 12.70
C THR A 218 30.48 13.41 13.77
N GLY A 219 31.00 12.18 13.62
CA GLY A 219 31.98 11.57 14.53
C GLY A 219 33.43 11.99 14.31
N GLN A 220 33.72 12.88 13.35
CA GLN A 220 35.06 13.41 13.07
C GLN A 220 35.26 14.89 13.46
N LEU A 221 34.28 15.50 14.14
CA LEU A 221 34.40 16.84 14.75
C LEU A 221 34.52 16.72 16.27
#